data_AF-A0A0T5PC48-F1
#
_entry.id   AF-A0A0T5PC48-F1
#
_cell.length_a   1.000
_cell.length_b   1.000
_cell.length_c   1.000
_cell.angle_alpha   90.00
_cell.angle_beta   90.00
_cell.angle_gamma   90.00
#
_symmetry.space_group_name_H-M   'P 1'
#
loop_
_entity.id
_entity.type
_entity.pdbx_description
1 polymer ?
#
loop_
_entity_poly.entity_id
_entity_poly.type
_entity_poly.pdbx_seq_one_letter_code
_entity_poly.pdbx_strand_id
1 'polypeptide(L)' 'MTQTYLTDIQVAQRYGIARPTVWRWHREKPDFPRVVRLSGRCARWKLSDIEAWESQQAEVAA' A
#
# COMPACT_ATOMS: atom_id res chain seq x y z
N MET A 1 -12.38 -16.43 1.16
CA MET A 1 -11.78 -15.32 1.94
C MET A 1 -11.93 -14.04 1.13
N THR A 2 -12.52 -12.99 1.70
CA THR A 2 -12.81 -11.72 1.01
C THR A 2 -11.54 -10.89 0.86
N GLN A 3 -11.06 -10.75 -0.39
CA GLN A 3 -9.89 -9.92 -0.68
C GLN A 3 -10.27 -8.43 -0.59
N THR A 4 -9.70 -7.72 0.39
CA THR A 4 -9.97 -6.28 0.58
C THR A 4 -8.97 -5.44 -0.19
N TYR A 5 -9.49 -4.48 -0.96
CA TYR A 5 -8.69 -3.59 -1.81
C TYR A 5 -8.83 -2.13 -1.36
N LEU A 6 -7.69 -1.49 -1.10
CA LEU A 6 -7.59 -0.10 -0.65
C LEU A 6 -7.29 0.85 -1.81
N THR A 7 -7.88 2.04 -1.75
CA THR A 7 -7.46 3.21 -2.55
C THR A 7 -6.18 3.83 -2.02
N ASP A 8 -5.52 4.65 -2.83
CA ASP A 8 -4.44 5.53 -2.38
C ASP A 8 -4.87 6.42 -1.20
N ILE A 9 -6.14 6.85 -1.15
CA ILE A 9 -6.70 7.64 -0.05
C ILE A 9 -6.75 6.83 1.24
N GLN A 10 -7.24 5.59 1.18
CA GLN A 10 -7.33 4.72 2.37
C GLN A 10 -5.94 4.33 2.88
N VAL A 11 -4.98 4.08 1.97
CA VAL A 11 -3.58 3.85 2.35
C VAL A 11 -2.99 5.09 3.01
N ALA A 12 -3.21 6.27 2.43
CA ALA A 12 -2.77 7.54 3.00
C ALA A 12 -3.35 7.77 4.41
N GLN A 13 -4.65 7.51 4.60
CA GLN A 13 -5.32 7.62 5.90
C GLN A 13 -4.76 6.64 6.93
N ARG A 14 -4.48 5.38 6.54
CA ARG A 14 -3.93 4.36 7.44
C ARG A 14 -2.61 4.82 8.08
N TYR A 15 -1.76 5.48 7.32
CA TYR A 15 -0.45 5.97 7.78
C TYR A 15 -0.45 7.44 8.23
N GLY A 16 -1.58 8.15 8.14
CA GLY A 16 -1.65 9.59 8.44
C GLY A 16 -0.81 10.46 7.50
N ILE A 17 -0.55 10.01 6.27
CA ILE A 17 0.29 10.70 5.28
C ILE A 17 -0.55 11.30 4.16
N ALA A 18 0.05 12.19 3.37
CA ALA A 18 -0.58 12.74 2.17
C ALA A 18 -0.61 11.69 1.04
N ARG A 19 -1.68 11.73 0.20
CA ARG A 19 -1.84 10.84 -0.98
C ARG A 19 -0.62 10.80 -1.91
N PRO A 20 0.07 11.92 -2.23
CA PRO A 20 1.27 11.89 -3.06
C PRO A 20 2.40 11.06 -2.45
N THR A 21 2.49 10.99 -1.11
CA THR A 21 3.51 10.21 -0.41
C THR A 21 3.33 8.72 -0.65
N VAL A 22 2.09 8.23 -0.73
CA VAL A 22 1.80 6.82 -1.08
C VAL A 22 2.35 6.49 -2.47
N TRP A 23 2.11 7.35 -3.45
CA TRP A 23 2.64 7.18 -4.81
C TRP A 23 4.16 7.32 -4.88
N ARG A 24 4.74 8.19 -4.04
CA ARG A 24 6.18 8.30 -3.89
C ARG A 24 6.78 7.00 -3.35
N TRP A 25 6.21 6.44 -2.28
CA TRP A 25 6.63 5.13 -1.75
C TRP A 25 6.50 4.02 -2.78
N HIS A 26 5.40 3.99 -3.53
CA HIS A 26 5.23 3.02 -4.61
C HIS A 26 6.33 3.12 -5.70
N ARG A 27 6.92 4.31 -5.93
CA ARG A 27 8.00 4.50 -6.91
C ARG A 27 9.39 4.23 -6.30
N GLU A 28 9.63 4.75 -5.10
CA GLU A 28 10.95 4.78 -4.46
C GLU A 28 11.26 3.52 -3.65
N LYS A 29 10.25 2.91 -3.02
CA LYS A 29 10.42 1.72 -2.18
C LYS A 29 10.10 0.47 -3.01
N PRO A 30 11.10 -0.40 -3.30
CA PRO A 30 10.86 -1.65 -4.01
C PRO A 30 10.00 -2.62 -3.19
N ASP A 31 10.10 -2.56 -1.86
CA ASP A 31 9.40 -3.45 -0.92
C ASP A 31 7.94 -3.02 -0.68
N PHE A 32 7.57 -1.79 -1.06
CA PHE A 32 6.21 -1.32 -0.85
C PHE A 32 5.24 -2.02 -1.80
N PRO A 33 4.02 -2.38 -1.33
CA PRO A 33 3.08 -3.17 -2.13
C PRO A 33 2.73 -2.52 -3.47
N ARG A 34 2.76 -3.35 -4.52
CA ARG A 34 2.42 -2.93 -5.88
C ARG A 34 0.92 -2.82 -6.07
N VAL A 35 0.52 -1.86 -6.89
CA VAL A 35 -0.89 -1.69 -7.23
C VAL A 35 -1.41 -2.85 -8.08
N VAL A 36 -2.52 -3.41 -7.66
CA VAL A 36 -3.36 -4.32 -8.44
C VAL A 36 -4.25 -3.48 -9.34
N ARG A 37 -4.14 -3.70 -10.65
CA ARG A 37 -5.01 -3.06 -11.64
C ARG A 37 -6.28 -3.89 -11.79
N LEU A 38 -7.36 -3.46 -11.16
CA LEU A 38 -8.68 -4.11 -11.32
C LEU A 38 -9.36 -3.69 -12.63
N SER A 39 -9.00 -2.54 -13.18
CA SER A 39 -9.40 -2.07 -14.52
C SER A 39 -8.34 -1.11 -15.06
N GLY A 40 -8.45 -0.70 -16.34
CA GLY A 40 -7.47 0.14 -17.01
C GLY A 40 -7.13 1.47 -16.29
N ARG A 41 -7.99 1.96 -15.40
CA ARG A 41 -7.77 3.18 -14.60
C ARG A 41 -7.86 2.99 -13.08
N CYS A 42 -8.14 1.78 -12.59
CA CYS A 42 -8.31 1.50 -11.17
C CYS A 42 -7.11 0.74 -10.60
N ALA A 43 -6.15 1.50 -10.06
CA ALA A 43 -5.07 0.98 -9.25
C ALA A 43 -5.51 0.85 -7.79
N ARG A 44 -5.37 -0.35 -7.20
CA ARG A 44 -5.73 -0.64 -5.80
C ARG A 44 -4.63 -1.40 -5.09
N TRP A 45 -4.53 -1.24 -3.78
CA TRP A 45 -3.60 -2.00 -2.95
C TRP A 45 -4.34 -3.13 -2.26
N LYS A 46 -3.77 -4.34 -2.23
CA LYS A 46 -4.31 -5.42 -1.41
C LYS A 46 -4.00 -5.13 0.06
N LEU A 47 -5.01 -5.23 0.91
CA LEU A 47 -4.83 -5.06 2.36
C LEU A 47 -3.79 -6.05 2.91
N SER A 48 -3.84 -7.30 2.47
CA SER A 48 -2.89 -8.36 2.88
C SER A 48 -1.44 -8.00 2.59
N ASP A 49 -1.18 -7.37 1.44
CA ASP A 49 0.19 -7.02 1.03
C ASP A 49 0.70 -5.85 1.86
N ILE A 50 -0.19 -4.91 2.22
CA ILE A 50 0.13 -3.81 3.13
C ILE A 50 0.49 -4.35 4.52
N GLU A 51 -0.30 -5.27 5.06
CA GLU A 51 -0.04 -5.87 6.38
C GLU A 51 1.27 -6.67 6.40
N ALA A 52 1.56 -7.41 5.32
CA ALA A 52 2.82 -8.12 5.16
C ALA A 52 4.02 -7.16 5.08
N TRP A 53 3.86 -6.00 4.43
CA TRP A 53 4.90 -4.98 4.38
C TRP A 53 5.10 -4.29 5.74
N GLU A 54 4.01 -3.96 6.45
CA GLU A 54 4.07 -3.41 7.82
C GLU A 54 4.84 -4.34 8.75
N SER A 55 4.57 -5.65 8.67
CA SER A 55 5.26 -6.67 9.46
C SER A 55 6.76 -6.72 9.17
N GLN A 56 7.15 -6.63 7.89
CA GLN A 56 8.56 -6.59 7.47
C GLN A 56 9.26 -5.30 7.92
N GLN A 57 8.59 -4.15 7.92
CA GLN A 57 9.19 -2.90 8.39
C GLN A 57 9.30 -2.83 9.91
N ALA A 58 8.36 -3.42 10.64
CA ALA A 58 8.42 -3.50 12.10
C ALA A 58 9.62 -4.33 12.58
N GLU A 59 10.01 -5.37 11.84
CA GLU A 59 11.17 -6.21 12.16
C GLU A 59 12.51 -5.48 11.95
N VAL A 60 12.59 -4.56 10.98
CA VAL A 60 13.82 -3.78 10.70
C VAL A 60 14.01 -2.62 11.69
N ALA A 61 12.95 -2.20 12.38
CA ALA A 61 12.98 -1.11 13.36
C ALA A 61 13.22 -1.58 14.81
N ALA A 62 13.40 -2.89 15.04
CA ALA A 62 13.70 -3.49 16.34
C ALA A 62 15.20 -3.79 16.48
#